data_AF-T0C7C0-F1
#
_entry.id   AF-T0C7C0-F1
#
_cell.length_a   1.000
_cell.length_b   1.000
_cell.length_c   1.000
_cell.angle_alpha   90.00
_cell.angle_beta   90.00
_cell.angle_gamma   90.00
#
_symmetry.space_group_name_H-M   'P 1'
#
loop_
_entity.id
_entity.type
_entity.pdbx_description
1 polymer ?
#
loop_
_entity_poly.entity_id
_entity_poly.type
_entity_poly.pdbx_seq_one_letter_code
_entity_poly.pdbx_strand_id
1 'polypeptide(L)'
;MKLFAKEKSIYLAKYATSTIIYWIIYFILVSIITFFHFRLGHKLIIVENWLYDFSWQVLVTARILGYLVSIYFFSDMKFRDIKGQLSFDWYNSVNIPTYLISLGTLIVFIFFSRPSHMENVQFSFWQLVVHNVLIFTFFFFEFLNSKIFLKSRRVGKVFRILIEGSLLYLSLLVLFPRNTSLEIGHMFLFYLAYAHLYLFNYSVLKGMIFISIVFVPLFAFLGHDPLWGTYYSIFFSKLGNLLVPAISLLIVTSAYSYILKKQGEV
;
A
#
# COMPACT_ATOMS: atom_id res chain seq x y z
N MET A 1 -20.14 3.40 26.00
CA MET A 1 -18.98 4.19 25.49
C MET A 1 -17.61 3.62 25.87
N LYS A 2 -17.30 3.35 27.15
CA LYS A 2 -15.96 2.88 27.58
C LYS A 2 -15.46 1.60 26.87
N LEU A 3 -16.37 0.65 26.59
CA LEU A 3 -16.04 -0.60 25.89
C LEU A 3 -15.57 -0.37 24.44
N PHE A 4 -16.24 0.52 23.70
CA PHE A 4 -15.88 0.84 22.31
C PHE A 4 -14.55 1.58 22.21
N ALA A 5 -14.27 2.49 23.15
CA ALA A 5 -13.00 3.18 23.22
C ALA A 5 -11.84 2.18 23.48
N LYS A 6 -12.07 1.21 24.38
CA LYS A 6 -11.10 0.14 24.67
C LYS A 6 -10.79 -0.74 23.46
N GLU A 7 -11.78 -1.09 22.65
CA GLU A 7 -11.53 -1.92 21.46
C GLU A 7 -10.83 -1.17 20.34
N LYS A 8 -11.15 0.12 20.15
CA LYS A 8 -10.41 1.00 19.22
C LYS A 8 -8.95 1.13 19.64
N SER A 9 -8.69 1.33 20.93
CA SER A 9 -7.31 1.45 21.43
C SER A 9 -6.54 0.14 21.32
N ILE A 10 -7.17 -1.01 21.60
CA ILE A 10 -6.53 -2.32 21.41
C ILE A 10 -6.19 -2.56 19.94
N TYR A 11 -7.11 -2.25 19.02
CA TYR A 11 -6.85 -2.41 17.59
C TYR A 11 -5.71 -1.50 17.13
N LEU A 12 -5.74 -0.21 17.51
CA LEU A 12 -4.68 0.73 17.20
C LEU A 12 -3.34 0.24 17.73
N ALA A 13 -3.29 -0.19 19.00
CA ALA A 13 -2.06 -0.68 19.61
C ALA A 13 -1.51 -1.89 18.86
N LYS A 14 -2.35 -2.88 18.52
CA LYS A 14 -1.91 -4.06 17.76
C LYS A 14 -1.36 -3.70 16.37
N TYR A 15 -2.08 -2.86 15.63
CA TYR A 15 -1.64 -2.45 14.29
C TYR A 15 -0.36 -1.59 14.34
N ALA A 16 -0.27 -0.67 15.31
CA ALA A 16 0.92 0.14 15.54
C ALA A 16 2.12 -0.73 15.94
N THR A 17 1.95 -1.72 16.80
CA THR A 17 3.04 -2.65 17.16
C THR A 17 3.49 -3.46 15.94
N SER A 18 2.57 -3.96 15.11
CA SER A 18 2.92 -4.62 13.86
C SER A 18 3.70 -3.69 12.91
N THR A 19 3.32 -2.42 12.85
CA THR A 19 4.02 -1.38 12.06
C THR A 19 5.44 -1.14 12.60
N ILE A 20 5.61 -1.06 13.91
CA ILE A 20 6.92 -0.91 14.56
C ILE A 20 7.81 -2.13 14.32
N ILE A 21 7.26 -3.35 14.39
CA ILE A 21 7.98 -4.59 14.06
C ILE A 21 8.51 -4.51 12.62
N TYR A 22 7.69 -4.07 11.68
CA TYR A 22 8.10 -3.84 10.30
C TYR A 22 9.25 -2.82 10.20
N TRP A 23 9.20 -1.70 10.93
CA TRP A 23 10.29 -0.72 10.95
C TRP A 23 11.58 -1.31 11.49
N ILE A 24 11.52 -2.05 12.60
CA ILE A 24 12.69 -2.69 13.21
C ILE A 24 13.35 -3.63 12.20
N ILE A 25 12.57 -4.47 11.52
CA ILE A 25 13.10 -5.38 10.51
C ILE A 25 13.73 -4.62 9.34
N TYR A 26 13.08 -3.56 8.86
CA TYR A 26 13.64 -2.71 7.81
C TYR A 26 15.00 -2.14 8.21
N PHE A 27 15.12 -1.55 9.40
CA PHE A 27 16.38 -0.99 9.89
C PHE A 27 17.46 -2.05 10.09
N ILE A 28 17.09 -3.26 10.52
CA ILE A 28 18.03 -4.40 10.58
C ILE A 28 18.56 -4.73 9.18
N LEU A 29 17.68 -4.86 8.17
CA LEU A 29 18.09 -5.14 6.79
C LEU A 29 19.02 -4.05 6.23
N VAL A 30 18.66 -2.78 6.39
CA VAL A 30 19.49 -1.65 5.96
C VAL A 30 20.85 -1.66 6.67
N SER A 31 20.88 -1.96 7.97
CA SER A 31 22.12 -2.04 8.75
C SER A 31 23.03 -3.17 8.26
N ILE A 32 22.47 -4.35 7.98
CA ILE A 32 23.21 -5.50 7.44
C ILE A 32 23.80 -5.14 6.07
N ILE A 33 22.98 -4.59 5.16
CA ILE A 33 23.40 -4.19 3.81
C ILE A 33 24.52 -3.15 3.89
N THR A 34 24.35 -2.12 4.72
CA THR A 34 25.31 -1.04 4.92
C THR A 34 26.63 -1.57 5.48
N PHE A 35 26.57 -2.46 6.48
CA PHE A 35 27.74 -3.10 7.07
C PHE A 35 28.57 -3.85 6.02
N PHE A 36 27.93 -4.65 5.17
CA PHE A 36 28.65 -5.39 4.13
C PHE A 36 29.25 -4.46 3.07
N HIS A 37 28.56 -3.39 2.66
CA HIS A 37 29.12 -2.43 1.71
C HIS A 37 30.35 -1.71 2.28
N PHE A 38 30.32 -1.31 3.56
CA PHE A 38 31.50 -0.73 4.20
C PHE A 38 32.63 -1.72 4.38
N ARG A 39 32.32 -3.00 4.65
CA ARG A 39 33.35 -4.04 4.70
C ARG A 39 34.04 -4.28 3.35
N LEU A 40 33.34 -4.05 2.25
CA LEU A 40 33.88 -4.07 0.89
C LEU A 40 34.63 -2.78 0.50
N GLY A 41 34.70 -1.79 1.39
CA GLY A 41 35.39 -0.52 1.14
C GLY A 41 34.59 0.47 0.30
N HIS A 42 33.28 0.26 0.12
CA HIS A 42 32.43 1.22 -0.58
C HIS A 42 32.28 2.52 0.22
N LYS A 43 32.29 3.66 -0.49
CA LYS A 43 32.02 4.97 0.10
C LYS A 43 30.54 5.10 0.45
N LEU A 44 30.20 5.95 1.43
CA LEU A 44 28.82 6.19 1.87
C LEU A 44 27.87 6.50 0.70
N ILE A 45 28.28 7.34 -0.24
CA ILE A 45 27.46 7.70 -1.42
C ILE A 45 27.06 6.48 -2.28
N ILE A 46 27.94 5.48 -2.38
CA ILE A 46 27.65 4.24 -3.13
C ILE A 46 26.58 3.44 -2.37
N VAL A 47 26.67 3.41 -1.04
CA VAL A 47 25.69 2.72 -0.19
C VAL A 47 24.33 3.42 -0.25
N GLU A 48 24.30 4.75 -0.18
CA GLU A 48 23.07 5.54 -0.28
C GLU A 48 22.38 5.32 -1.63
N ASN A 49 23.13 5.36 -2.74
CA ASN A 49 22.58 5.11 -4.07
C ASN A 49 22.06 3.67 -4.19
N TRP A 50 22.81 2.68 -3.69
CA TRP A 50 22.36 1.29 -3.70
C TRP A 50 21.07 1.10 -2.90
N LEU A 51 20.99 1.67 -1.70
CA LEU A 51 19.77 1.60 -0.89
C LEU A 51 18.58 2.29 -1.56
N TYR A 52 18.82 3.35 -2.32
CA TYR A 52 17.80 4.02 -3.11
C TYR A 52 17.31 3.13 -4.26
N ASP A 53 18.24 2.59 -5.08
CA ASP A 53 17.94 1.76 -6.24
C ASP A 53 17.26 0.43 -5.88
N PHE A 54 17.54 -0.09 -4.68
CA PHE A 54 16.93 -1.32 -4.16
C PHE A 54 15.88 -1.07 -3.07
N SER A 55 15.39 0.16 -2.93
CA SER A 55 14.48 0.55 -1.85
C SER A 55 13.21 -0.30 -1.80
N TRP A 56 12.53 -0.50 -2.94
CA TRP A 56 11.33 -1.35 -3.01
C TRP A 56 11.60 -2.81 -2.60
N GLN A 57 12.75 -3.37 -2.98
CA GLN A 57 13.15 -4.73 -2.66
C GLN A 57 13.37 -4.89 -1.14
N VAL A 58 14.09 -3.95 -0.52
CA VAL A 58 14.31 -3.93 0.94
C VAL A 58 12.97 -3.74 1.66
N LEU A 59 12.12 -2.85 1.16
CA LEU A 59 10.82 -2.52 1.73
C LEU A 59 9.86 -3.74 1.70
N VAL A 60 9.76 -4.41 0.55
CA VAL A 60 8.97 -5.64 0.39
C VAL A 60 9.50 -6.75 1.28
N THR A 61 10.82 -6.96 1.32
CA THR A 61 11.44 -7.99 2.16
C THR A 61 11.13 -7.75 3.64
N ALA A 62 11.28 -6.52 4.11
CA ALA A 62 10.91 -6.13 5.47
C ALA A 62 9.42 -6.35 5.75
N ARG A 63 8.54 -6.07 4.77
CA ARG A 63 7.09 -6.24 4.92
C ARG A 63 6.69 -7.71 5.03
N ILE A 64 7.28 -8.58 4.22
CA ILE A 64 7.07 -10.04 4.27
C ILE A 64 7.47 -10.57 5.65
N LEU A 65 8.70 -10.26 6.09
CA LEU A 65 9.21 -10.69 7.38
C LEU A 65 8.37 -10.12 8.55
N GLY A 66 8.01 -8.84 8.49
CA GLY A 66 7.17 -8.18 9.50
C GLY A 66 5.77 -8.78 9.60
N TYR A 67 5.19 -9.18 8.46
CA TYR A 67 3.93 -9.91 8.44
C TYR A 67 4.07 -11.29 9.09
N LEU A 68 5.11 -12.06 8.76
CA LEU A 68 5.34 -13.39 9.36
C LEU A 68 5.48 -13.29 10.89
N VAL A 69 6.22 -12.30 11.38
CA VAL A 69 6.36 -12.02 12.81
C VAL A 69 5.02 -11.58 13.41
N SER A 70 4.24 -10.74 12.72
CA SER A 70 2.93 -10.28 13.18
C SER A 70 1.91 -11.41 13.30
N ILE A 71 1.92 -12.37 12.38
CA ILE A 71 1.10 -13.60 12.50
C ILE A 71 1.50 -14.36 13.75
N TYR A 72 2.80 -14.57 13.96
CA TYR A 72 3.30 -15.33 15.09
C TYR A 72 2.88 -14.74 16.45
N PHE A 73 2.96 -13.41 16.60
CA PHE A 73 2.62 -12.74 17.86
C PHE A 73 1.13 -12.46 18.07
N PHE A 74 0.41 -12.11 17.01
CA PHE A 74 -0.95 -11.58 17.14
C PHE A 74 -2.05 -12.49 16.63
N SER A 75 -1.70 -13.53 15.88
CA SER A 75 -2.71 -14.46 15.43
C SER A 75 -3.04 -15.45 16.55
N ASP A 76 -4.26 -15.36 17.06
CA ASP A 76 -4.94 -16.49 17.72
C ASP A 76 -5.36 -17.55 16.67
N MET A 77 -4.79 -17.50 15.46
CA MET A 77 -5.24 -18.27 14.31
C MET A 77 -4.59 -19.64 14.38
N LYS A 78 -5.42 -20.68 14.45
CA LYS A 78 -4.94 -22.04 14.16
C LYS A 78 -4.46 -22.04 12.71
N PHE A 79 -3.38 -22.74 12.39
CA PHE A 79 -2.80 -22.84 11.04
C PHE A 79 -3.84 -23.15 9.94
N ARG A 80 -4.95 -23.80 10.31
CA ARG A 80 -6.10 -24.11 9.45
C ARG A 80 -6.87 -22.88 8.95
N ASP A 81 -6.88 -21.77 9.70
CA ASP A 81 -7.52 -20.50 9.31
C ASP A 81 -6.68 -19.70 8.31
N ILE A 82 -5.35 -19.90 8.25
CA ILE A 82 -4.47 -19.26 7.27
C ILE A 82 -4.85 -19.71 5.86
N LYS A 83 -5.18 -21.00 5.68
CA LYS A 83 -5.74 -21.52 4.42
C LYS A 83 -7.07 -20.85 4.06
N GLY A 84 -7.91 -20.47 5.03
CA GLY A 84 -9.15 -19.72 4.80
C GLY A 84 -8.94 -18.22 4.52
N GLN A 85 -7.84 -17.64 5.00
CA GLN A 85 -7.47 -16.26 4.66
C GLN A 85 -6.81 -16.15 3.28
N LEU A 86 -6.06 -17.19 2.90
CA LEU A 86 -5.44 -17.39 1.59
C LEU A 86 -6.35 -18.15 0.61
N SER A 87 -7.52 -18.63 1.02
CA SER A 87 -8.46 -19.27 0.09
C SER A 87 -9.03 -18.17 -0.79
N PHE A 88 -8.38 -18.00 -1.93
CA PHE A 88 -8.85 -17.20 -3.03
C PHE A 88 -10.09 -17.90 -3.58
N ASP A 89 -11.29 -17.46 -3.20
CA ASP A 89 -12.51 -17.75 -3.97
C ASP A 89 -12.42 -16.99 -5.30
N TRP A 90 -11.51 -17.42 -6.18
CA TRP A 90 -11.14 -16.71 -7.41
C TRP A 90 -12.32 -16.61 -8.38
N TYR A 91 -13.22 -17.61 -8.37
CA TYR A 91 -14.23 -17.76 -9.42
C TYR A 91 -15.57 -17.11 -9.09
N ASN A 92 -15.99 -17.11 -7.82
CA ASN A 92 -17.32 -16.61 -7.40
C ASN A 92 -17.27 -15.30 -6.60
N SER A 93 -16.08 -14.76 -6.31
CA SER A 93 -15.99 -13.60 -5.41
C SER A 93 -15.87 -12.25 -6.13
N VAL A 94 -15.40 -12.17 -7.38
CA VAL A 94 -15.12 -10.88 -8.03
C VAL A 94 -16.36 -10.35 -8.76
N ASN A 95 -16.85 -9.19 -8.32
CA ASN A 95 -18.07 -8.59 -8.88
C ASN A 95 -17.69 -7.47 -9.86
N ILE A 96 -18.55 -7.24 -10.86
CA ILE A 96 -18.41 -6.14 -11.84
C ILE A 96 -18.13 -4.77 -11.18
N PRO A 97 -18.78 -4.40 -10.05
CA PRO A 97 -18.50 -3.13 -9.38
C PRO A 97 -17.04 -2.97 -8.93
N THR A 98 -16.32 -4.04 -8.60
CA THR A 98 -14.90 -3.96 -8.22
C THR A 98 -14.06 -3.45 -9.41
N TYR A 99 -14.30 -3.97 -10.61
CA TYR A 99 -13.61 -3.50 -11.81
C TYR A 99 -14.05 -2.10 -12.22
N LEU A 100 -15.35 -1.80 -12.18
CA LEU A 100 -15.86 -0.48 -12.56
C LEU A 100 -15.30 0.63 -11.67
N ILE A 101 -15.25 0.45 -10.35
CA ILE A 101 -14.65 1.43 -9.44
C ILE A 101 -13.16 1.57 -9.73
N SER A 102 -12.44 0.46 -9.88
CA SER A 102 -10.99 0.49 -10.12
C SER A 102 -10.64 1.17 -11.44
N LEU A 103 -11.31 0.81 -12.53
CA LEU A 103 -11.11 1.40 -13.86
C LEU A 103 -11.56 2.87 -13.89
N GLY A 104 -12.71 3.19 -13.29
CA GLY A 104 -13.18 4.58 -13.18
C GLY A 104 -12.19 5.46 -12.42
N THR A 105 -11.60 4.94 -11.34
CA THR A 105 -10.54 5.62 -10.57
C THR A 105 -9.31 5.87 -11.43
N LEU A 106 -8.85 4.86 -12.17
CA LEU A 106 -7.70 5.00 -13.07
C LEU A 106 -7.98 6.04 -14.18
N ILE A 107 -9.16 5.99 -14.81
CA ILE A 107 -9.54 6.93 -15.89
C ILE A 107 -9.49 8.37 -15.39
N VAL A 108 -10.01 8.63 -14.19
CA VAL A 108 -9.94 9.95 -13.55
C VAL A 108 -8.48 10.36 -13.36
N PHE A 109 -7.63 9.48 -12.82
CA PHE A 109 -6.20 9.77 -12.69
C PHE A 109 -5.51 10.04 -14.02
N ILE A 110 -5.83 9.31 -15.09
CA ILE A 110 -5.28 9.55 -16.42
C ILE A 110 -5.72 10.93 -16.95
N PHE A 111 -7.00 11.28 -16.77
CA PHE A 111 -7.54 12.56 -17.20
C PHE A 111 -6.87 13.75 -16.50
N PHE A 112 -6.66 13.63 -15.18
CA PHE A 112 -5.94 14.63 -14.40
C PHE A 112 -4.44 14.64 -14.71
N SER A 113 -3.82 13.47 -14.85
CA SER A 113 -2.35 13.33 -14.94
C SER A 113 -1.75 13.87 -16.22
N ARG A 114 -2.53 13.90 -17.32
CA ARG A 114 -2.11 14.34 -18.67
C ARG A 114 -0.72 13.80 -19.01
N PRO A 115 -0.59 12.46 -19.17
CA PRO A 115 0.71 11.81 -19.29
C PRO A 115 1.47 12.37 -20.50
N SER A 116 2.73 12.73 -20.27
CA SER A 116 3.68 13.11 -21.32
C SER A 116 4.80 12.10 -21.34
N HIS A 117 5.27 11.74 -22.54
CA HIS A 117 6.46 10.91 -22.66
C HIS A 117 7.67 11.64 -22.04
N MET A 118 8.48 10.92 -21.27
CA MET A 118 9.74 11.41 -20.74
C MET A 118 10.86 10.50 -21.27
N GLU A 119 11.90 11.09 -21.85
CA GLU A 119 13.12 10.34 -22.16
C GLU A 119 13.87 10.07 -20.86
N ASN A 120 13.64 8.88 -20.29
CA ASN A 120 14.22 8.50 -19.02
C ASN A 120 15.31 7.45 -19.24
N VAL A 121 16.57 7.86 -19.03
CA VAL A 121 17.75 7.00 -19.26
C VAL A 121 17.82 5.83 -18.27
N GLN A 122 17.19 5.96 -17.10
CA GLN A 122 17.14 4.91 -16.07
C GLN A 122 15.99 3.92 -16.29
N PHE A 123 15.09 4.19 -17.25
CA PHE A 123 14.01 3.27 -17.55
C PHE A 123 14.52 2.01 -18.23
N SER A 124 14.16 0.85 -17.69
CA SER A 124 14.29 -0.43 -18.39
C SER A 124 13.02 -1.27 -18.25
N PHE A 125 12.67 -1.99 -19.32
CA PHE A 125 11.47 -2.83 -19.32
C PHE A 125 11.48 -3.87 -18.18
N TRP A 126 12.63 -4.46 -17.89
CA TRP A 126 12.76 -5.41 -16.78
C TRP A 126 12.56 -4.76 -15.42
N GLN A 127 13.08 -3.56 -15.22
CA GLN A 127 12.89 -2.83 -13.98
C GLN A 127 11.43 -2.43 -13.78
N LEU A 128 10.72 -2.09 -14.86
CA LEU A 128 9.27 -1.89 -14.82
C LEU A 128 8.56 -3.16 -14.33
N VAL A 129 8.82 -4.32 -14.95
CA VAL A 129 8.19 -5.60 -14.52
C VAL A 129 8.48 -5.87 -13.04
N VAL A 130 9.72 -5.74 -12.61
CA VAL A 130 10.13 -5.92 -11.20
C VAL A 130 9.39 -4.94 -10.29
N HIS A 131 9.31 -3.67 -10.66
CA HIS A 131 8.63 -2.61 -9.89
C HIS A 131 7.15 -2.91 -9.70
N ASN A 132 6.45 -3.30 -10.77
CA ASN A 132 5.04 -3.72 -10.71
C ASN A 132 4.84 -4.88 -9.71
N VAL A 133 5.71 -5.90 -9.77
CA VAL A 133 5.65 -7.05 -8.86
C VAL A 133 5.92 -6.63 -7.42
N LEU A 134 6.87 -5.73 -7.17
CA LEU A 134 7.21 -5.24 -5.84
C LEU A 134 6.07 -4.42 -5.22
N ILE A 135 5.47 -3.49 -5.96
CA ILE A 135 4.30 -2.71 -5.51
C ILE A 135 3.16 -3.68 -5.16
N PHE A 136 2.84 -4.60 -6.07
CA PHE A 136 1.79 -5.59 -5.85
C PHE A 136 2.06 -6.42 -4.58
N THR A 137 3.27 -6.95 -4.44
CA THR A 137 3.64 -7.79 -3.29
C THR A 137 3.59 -7.00 -1.99
N PHE A 138 4.06 -5.75 -1.99
CA PHE A 138 4.02 -4.89 -0.82
C PHE A 138 2.59 -4.72 -0.28
N PHE A 139 1.66 -4.30 -1.15
CA PHE A 139 0.26 -4.10 -0.75
C PHE A 139 -0.47 -5.41 -0.42
N PHE A 140 -0.09 -6.52 -1.07
CA PHE A 140 -0.62 -7.83 -0.74
C PHE A 140 -0.36 -8.19 0.72
N PHE A 141 0.89 -8.08 1.17
CA PHE A 141 1.24 -8.34 2.56
C PHE A 141 0.68 -7.30 3.53
N GLU A 142 0.54 -6.04 3.11
CA GLU A 142 -0.11 -5.01 3.91
C GLU A 142 -1.60 -5.33 4.15
N PHE A 143 -2.35 -5.74 3.12
CA PHE A 143 -3.75 -6.14 3.26
C PHE A 143 -3.93 -7.44 4.04
N LEU A 144 -3.00 -8.39 3.91
CA LEU A 144 -2.98 -9.56 4.78
C LEU A 144 -2.74 -9.17 6.25
N ASN A 145 -1.87 -8.20 6.51
CA ASN A 145 -1.62 -7.71 7.86
C ASN A 145 -2.88 -7.08 8.46
N SER A 146 -3.62 -6.26 7.70
CA SER A 146 -4.93 -5.74 8.13
C SER A 146 -5.91 -6.85 8.52
N LYS A 147 -5.91 -7.97 7.78
CA LYS A 147 -6.80 -9.12 8.05
C LYS A 147 -6.55 -9.78 9.41
N ILE A 148 -5.32 -9.78 9.92
CA ILE A 148 -4.98 -10.35 11.24
C ILE A 148 -5.85 -9.72 12.34
N PHE A 149 -6.17 -8.43 12.20
CA PHE A 149 -6.83 -7.62 13.23
C PHE A 149 -8.34 -7.38 12.99
N LEU A 150 -8.96 -8.12 12.06
CA LEU A 150 -10.36 -7.92 11.68
C LEU A 150 -11.41 -8.51 12.63
N LYS A 151 -11.03 -9.35 13.59
CA LYS A 151 -11.99 -10.11 14.43
C LYS A 151 -12.98 -9.23 15.21
N SER A 152 -12.65 -7.98 15.53
CA SER A 152 -13.57 -7.09 16.26
C SER A 152 -14.54 -6.34 15.34
N ARG A 153 -15.78 -6.83 15.23
CA ARG A 153 -16.88 -6.16 14.49
C ARG A 153 -17.24 -4.77 15.06
N ARG A 154 -16.82 -4.46 16.28
CA ARG A 154 -17.16 -3.23 17.00
C ARG A 154 -16.25 -2.04 16.65
N VAL A 155 -15.11 -2.29 16.00
CA VAL A 155 -14.28 -1.21 15.45
C VAL A 155 -14.81 -0.84 14.06
N GLY A 156 -15.38 0.35 13.95
CA GLY A 156 -15.99 0.84 12.70
C GLY A 156 -15.01 0.95 11.53
N LYS A 157 -15.51 0.68 10.31
CA LYS A 157 -14.72 0.66 9.05
C LYS A 157 -13.91 1.94 8.83
N VAL A 158 -14.53 3.11 9.02
CA VAL A 158 -13.88 4.42 8.82
C VAL A 158 -12.66 4.60 9.72
N PHE A 159 -12.77 4.22 11.00
CA PHE A 159 -11.64 4.32 11.93
C PHE A 159 -10.47 3.47 11.47
N ARG A 160 -10.74 2.26 10.99
CA ARG A 160 -9.70 1.35 10.50
C ARG A 160 -9.03 1.90 9.24
N ILE A 161 -9.80 2.39 8.26
CA ILE A 161 -9.27 3.05 7.05
C ILE A 161 -8.31 4.19 7.42
N LEU A 162 -8.72 5.05 8.36
CA LEU A 162 -7.91 6.18 8.82
C LEU A 162 -6.63 5.72 9.52
N ILE A 163 -6.70 4.73 10.41
CA ILE A 163 -5.52 4.23 11.13
C ILE A 163 -4.56 3.52 10.19
N GLU A 164 -5.04 2.56 9.38
CA GLU A 164 -4.20 1.76 8.50
C GLU A 164 -3.54 2.65 7.42
N GLY A 165 -4.30 3.53 6.78
CA GLY A 165 -3.74 4.46 5.79
C GLY A 165 -2.77 5.48 6.38
N SER A 166 -3.04 5.99 7.59
CA SER A 166 -2.14 6.95 8.24
C SER A 166 -0.85 6.29 8.70
N LEU A 167 -0.92 5.07 9.24
CA LEU A 167 0.28 4.33 9.67
C LEU A 167 1.10 3.84 8.49
N LEU A 168 0.46 3.49 7.36
CA LEU A 168 1.17 3.23 6.12
C LEU A 168 1.90 4.47 5.60
N TYR A 169 1.23 5.61 5.56
CA TYR A 169 1.85 6.89 5.17
C TYR A 169 3.01 7.26 6.09
N LEU A 170 2.78 7.20 7.41
CA LEU A 170 3.79 7.47 8.43
C LEU A 170 4.99 6.51 8.29
N SER A 171 4.74 5.25 7.94
CA SER A 171 5.81 4.29 7.70
C SER A 171 6.71 4.73 6.56
N LEU A 172 6.14 5.13 5.41
CA LEU A 172 6.96 5.59 4.30
C LEU A 172 7.73 6.88 4.66
N LEU A 173 7.12 7.78 5.43
CA LEU A 173 7.79 8.99 5.91
C LEU A 173 8.97 8.68 6.84
N VAL A 174 8.80 7.75 7.78
CA VAL A 174 9.84 7.36 8.75
C VAL A 174 10.98 6.58 8.06
N LEU A 175 10.66 5.69 7.13
CA LEU A 175 11.65 4.86 6.46
C LEU A 175 12.40 5.62 5.36
N PHE A 176 11.81 6.67 4.80
CA PHE A 176 12.38 7.50 3.73
C PHE A 176 12.27 9.01 4.05
N PRO A 177 12.93 9.50 5.12
CA PRO A 177 12.74 10.87 5.61
C PRO A 177 13.25 11.96 4.66
N ARG A 178 14.11 11.61 3.70
CA ARG A 178 14.64 12.53 2.67
C ARG A 178 13.88 12.47 1.35
N ASN A 179 12.83 11.66 1.26
CA ASN A 179 12.15 11.48 -0.01
C ASN A 179 11.17 12.62 -0.27
N THR A 180 11.45 13.37 -1.33
CA THR A 180 10.60 14.48 -1.79
C THR A 180 9.37 14.02 -2.56
N SER A 181 9.33 12.77 -3.00
CA SER A 181 8.24 12.21 -3.81
C SER A 181 7.00 11.89 -2.98
N LEU A 182 7.13 11.73 -1.66
CA LEU A 182 6.01 11.39 -0.78
C LEU A 182 5.17 12.62 -0.41
N GLU A 183 4.19 12.94 -1.26
CA GLU A 183 3.22 14.01 -1.02
C GLU A 183 2.05 13.58 -0.11
N ILE A 184 1.38 14.56 0.52
CA ILE A 184 0.14 14.35 1.29
C ILE A 184 -0.95 13.64 0.45
N GLY A 185 -0.97 13.83 -0.88
CA GLY A 185 -1.88 13.10 -1.78
C GLY A 185 -1.77 11.58 -1.67
N HIS A 186 -0.58 11.04 -1.35
CA HIS A 186 -0.38 9.61 -1.12
C HIS A 186 -1.14 9.10 0.10
N MET A 187 -1.27 9.90 1.15
CA MET A 187 -2.07 9.54 2.32
C MET A 187 -3.53 9.28 1.92
N PHE A 188 -4.09 10.14 1.07
CA PHE A 188 -5.45 10.00 0.55
C PHE A 188 -5.59 8.81 -0.42
N LEU A 189 -4.56 8.53 -1.23
CA LEU A 189 -4.49 7.30 -2.01
C LEU A 189 -4.54 6.07 -1.11
N PHE A 190 -3.77 6.03 -0.03
CA PHE A 190 -3.80 4.91 0.91
C PHE A 190 -5.17 4.77 1.57
N TYR A 191 -5.80 5.87 1.98
CA TYR A 191 -7.18 5.84 2.45
C TYR A 191 -8.14 5.27 1.40
N LEU A 192 -7.95 5.60 0.13
CA LEU A 192 -8.76 5.07 -0.96
C LEU A 192 -8.55 3.56 -1.15
N ALA A 193 -7.32 3.07 -1.09
CA ALA A 193 -7.00 1.64 -1.17
C ALA A 193 -7.67 0.84 -0.03
N TYR A 194 -7.58 1.33 1.20
CA TYR A 194 -8.29 0.72 2.32
C TYR A 194 -9.81 0.91 2.20
N ALA A 195 -10.32 2.06 1.77
CA ALA A 195 -11.75 2.23 1.54
C ALA A 195 -12.28 1.18 0.57
N HIS A 196 -11.55 0.90 -0.52
CA HIS A 196 -11.88 -0.14 -1.48
C HIS A 196 -11.84 -1.55 -0.86
N LEU A 197 -10.79 -1.88 -0.09
CA LEU A 197 -10.70 -3.15 0.64
C LEU A 197 -11.93 -3.36 1.56
N TYR A 198 -12.35 -2.32 2.27
CA TYR A 198 -13.41 -2.35 3.27
C TYR A 198 -14.82 -2.28 2.68
N LEU A 199 -14.96 -1.64 1.52
CA LEU A 199 -16.18 -1.64 0.72
C LEU A 199 -16.51 -3.09 0.38
N PHE A 200 -15.56 -3.81 -0.22
CA PHE A 200 -15.80 -5.17 -0.69
C PHE A 200 -15.47 -6.25 0.34
N ASN A 201 -15.98 -6.08 1.56
CA ASN A 201 -15.95 -7.08 2.63
C ASN A 201 -14.55 -7.66 2.93
N TYR A 202 -13.51 -6.82 2.85
CA TYR A 202 -12.14 -7.18 3.20
C TYR A 202 -11.54 -8.29 2.34
N SER A 203 -12.02 -8.46 1.12
CA SER A 203 -11.40 -9.37 0.17
C SER A 203 -10.06 -8.81 -0.29
N VAL A 204 -8.97 -9.43 0.15
CA VAL A 204 -7.60 -9.11 -0.30
C VAL A 204 -7.52 -9.19 -1.82
N LEU A 205 -8.15 -10.19 -2.45
CA LEU A 205 -8.18 -10.31 -3.91
C LEU A 205 -8.78 -9.06 -4.57
N LYS A 206 -9.92 -8.58 -4.09
CA LYS A 206 -10.56 -7.35 -4.63
C LYS A 206 -9.72 -6.10 -4.36
N GLY A 207 -9.07 -6.03 -3.19
CA GLY A 207 -8.06 -5.02 -2.91
C GLY A 207 -6.91 -5.07 -3.91
N MET A 208 -6.39 -6.25 -4.22
CA MET A 208 -5.29 -6.43 -5.16
C MET A 208 -5.66 -6.09 -6.60
N ILE A 209 -6.91 -6.34 -7.01
CA ILE A 209 -7.42 -5.86 -8.30
C ILE A 209 -7.32 -4.33 -8.36
N PHE A 210 -7.75 -3.63 -7.30
CA PHE A 210 -7.64 -2.18 -7.23
C PHE A 210 -6.18 -1.72 -7.26
N ILE A 211 -5.28 -2.35 -6.51
CA ILE A 211 -3.84 -2.03 -6.54
C ILE A 211 -3.28 -2.22 -7.95
N SER A 212 -3.62 -3.32 -8.61
CA SER A 212 -3.11 -3.65 -9.96
C SER A 212 -3.61 -2.70 -11.03
N ILE A 213 -4.86 -2.23 -10.91
CA ILE A 213 -5.47 -1.33 -11.90
C ILE A 213 -5.14 0.13 -11.62
N VAL A 214 -4.99 0.54 -10.35
CA VAL A 214 -4.83 1.95 -9.98
C VAL A 214 -3.40 2.26 -9.59
N PHE A 215 -2.91 1.65 -8.52
CA PHE A 215 -1.63 2.03 -7.91
C PHE A 215 -0.45 1.65 -8.79
N VAL A 216 -0.49 0.46 -9.36
CA VAL A 216 0.58 -0.07 -10.19
C VAL A 216 0.78 0.84 -11.44
N PRO A 217 -0.26 1.18 -12.22
CA PRO A 217 -0.15 2.19 -13.27
C PRO A 217 0.29 3.57 -12.77
N LEU A 218 -0.24 4.03 -11.64
CA LEU A 218 0.09 5.35 -11.11
C LEU A 218 1.57 5.47 -10.70
N PHE A 219 2.09 4.46 -9.99
CA PHE A 219 3.45 4.46 -9.45
C PHE A 219 4.46 4.07 -10.53
N ALA A 220 4.25 2.96 -11.23
CA ALA A 220 5.23 2.43 -12.17
C ALA A 220 5.22 3.13 -13.55
N PHE A 221 4.06 3.65 -14.00
CA PHE A 221 3.94 4.25 -15.33
C PHE A 221 3.82 5.77 -15.31
N LEU A 222 3.07 6.35 -14.37
CA LEU A 222 2.78 7.79 -14.35
C LEU A 222 3.74 8.62 -13.48
N GLY A 223 4.69 7.97 -12.79
CA GLY A 223 5.75 8.64 -12.03
C GLY A 223 5.31 9.22 -10.69
N HIS A 224 4.21 8.70 -10.14
CA HIS A 224 3.71 9.07 -8.82
C HIS A 224 4.13 8.06 -7.75
N ASP A 225 5.30 7.43 -7.92
CA ASP A 225 5.80 6.44 -6.97
C ASP A 225 6.23 7.12 -5.66
N PRO A 226 5.78 6.63 -4.50
CA PRO A 226 6.08 7.26 -3.21
C PRO A 226 7.52 7.03 -2.74
N LEU A 227 8.38 6.32 -3.47
CA LEU A 227 9.80 6.10 -3.19
C LEU A 227 10.69 6.69 -4.29
N TRP A 228 10.43 6.27 -5.53
CA TRP A 228 11.21 6.60 -6.71
C TRP A 228 10.67 7.77 -7.52
N GLY A 229 9.50 8.32 -7.18
CA GLY A 229 8.87 9.38 -7.96
C GLY A 229 8.84 9.03 -9.45
N THR A 230 9.52 9.85 -10.25
CA THR A 230 9.54 9.73 -11.72
C THR A 230 10.79 9.04 -12.26
N TYR A 231 11.74 8.63 -11.40
CA TYR A 231 13.04 8.11 -11.84
C TYR A 231 12.95 6.82 -12.66
N TYR A 232 11.92 5.99 -12.44
CA TYR A 232 11.72 4.73 -13.18
C TYR A 232 10.41 4.67 -13.97
N SER A 233 9.74 5.82 -14.16
CA SER A 233 8.48 5.87 -14.90
C SER A 233 8.67 6.08 -16.40
N ILE A 234 7.72 5.56 -17.19
CA ILE A 234 7.66 5.76 -18.66
C ILE A 234 7.12 7.16 -18.98
N PHE A 235 6.08 7.56 -18.25
CA PHE A 235 5.43 8.84 -18.44
C PHE A 235 5.76 9.73 -17.25
N PHE A 236 5.91 11.02 -17.53
CA PHE A 236 5.88 12.05 -16.51
C PHE A 236 4.48 12.67 -16.50
N SER A 237 3.90 12.76 -15.31
CA SER A 237 2.63 13.44 -15.13
C SER A 237 2.86 14.94 -14.97
N LYS A 238 2.19 15.76 -15.79
CA LYS A 238 2.16 17.23 -15.60
C LYS A 238 1.34 17.66 -14.38
N LEU A 239 0.82 16.70 -13.63
CA LEU A 239 0.06 16.94 -12.42
C LEU A 239 1.03 17.42 -11.34
N GLY A 240 0.95 18.70 -11.00
CA GLY A 240 1.85 19.28 -10.00
C GLY A 240 1.61 18.80 -8.57
N ASN A 241 0.48 18.15 -8.27
CA ASN A 241 0.17 17.64 -6.92
C ASN A 241 -0.95 16.58 -6.95
N LEU A 242 -0.76 15.45 -6.27
CA LEU A 242 -1.70 14.33 -6.15
C LEU A 242 -2.92 14.61 -5.26
N LEU A 243 -2.89 15.66 -4.45
CA LEU A 243 -3.89 15.96 -3.43
C LEU A 243 -5.30 16.10 -3.99
N VAL A 244 -5.45 16.95 -5.02
CA VAL A 244 -6.76 17.25 -5.62
C VAL A 244 -7.42 16.01 -6.24
N PRO A 245 -6.76 15.23 -7.12
CA PRO A 245 -7.37 14.03 -7.67
C PRO A 245 -7.62 12.96 -6.60
N ALA A 246 -6.72 12.79 -5.62
CA ALA A 246 -6.91 11.81 -4.55
C ALA A 246 -8.13 12.13 -3.66
N ILE A 247 -8.31 13.40 -3.26
CA ILE A 247 -9.49 13.83 -2.48
C ILE A 247 -10.76 13.68 -3.32
N SER A 248 -10.74 14.11 -4.58
CA SER A 248 -11.90 14.01 -5.48
C SER A 248 -12.36 12.56 -5.60
N LEU A 249 -11.42 11.62 -5.78
CA LEU A 249 -11.70 10.19 -5.87
C LEU A 249 -12.14 9.58 -4.55
N LEU A 250 -11.61 10.04 -3.42
CA LEU A 250 -12.08 9.62 -2.11
C LEU A 250 -13.56 10.01 -1.89
N ILE A 251 -13.94 11.24 -2.28
CA ILE A 251 -15.32 11.73 -2.19
C ILE A 251 -16.23 10.90 -3.11
N VAL A 252 -15.86 10.75 -4.38
CA VAL A 252 -16.64 9.98 -5.36
C VAL A 252 -16.80 8.52 -4.92
N THR A 253 -15.73 7.88 -4.45
CA THR A 253 -15.76 6.49 -3.97
C THR A 253 -16.63 6.36 -2.73
N SER A 254 -16.56 7.32 -1.80
CA SER A 254 -17.41 7.34 -0.61
C SER A 254 -18.89 7.50 -0.96
N ALA A 255 -19.21 8.40 -1.90
CA ALA A 255 -20.57 8.62 -2.38
C ALA A 255 -21.12 7.38 -3.11
N TYR A 256 -20.33 6.78 -3.99
CA TYR A 256 -20.70 5.56 -4.70
C TYR A 256 -20.89 4.38 -3.74
N SER A 257 -20.02 4.24 -2.75
CA SER A 257 -20.13 3.23 -1.69
C SER A 257 -21.45 3.35 -0.93
N TYR A 258 -21.91 4.58 -0.67
CA TYR A 258 -23.20 4.83 -0.03
C TYR A 258 -24.37 4.37 -0.91
N ILE A 259 -24.29 4.60 -2.22
CA ILE A 259 -25.32 4.17 -3.19
C ILE A 259 -25.38 2.64 -3.27
N LEU A 260 -24.24 1.98 -3.47
CA LEU A 260 -24.18 0.51 -3.55
C LEU A 260 -24.75 -0.16 -2.29
N LYS A 261 -24.45 0.40 -1.13
CA LYS A 261 -25.00 -0.07 0.14
C LYS A 261 -26.52 0.05 0.20
N LYS A 262 -27.08 1.14 -0.34
CA LYS A 262 -28.54 1.36 -0.41
C LYS A 262 -29.21 0.37 -1.36
N GLN A 263 -28.51 -0.07 -2.40
CA GLN A 263 -29.00 -1.05 -3.39
C GLN A 263 -28.84 -2.51 -2.92
N GLY A 264 -28.16 -2.76 -1.80
CA GLY A 264 -27.94 -4.11 -1.28
C GLY A 264 -26.85 -4.89 -2.03
N GLU A 265 -26.07 -4.23 -2.89
CA GLU A 265 -24.99 -4.86 -3.66
C GLU A 265 -23.71 -5.02 -2.84
N VAL A 266 -23.57 -4.26 -1.73
CA VAL A 266 -22.40 -4.23 -0.84
C VAL A 266 -22.76 -3.98 0.63
#